data_AF-A0A2V9TXJ6-F1
#
_entry.id   AF-A0A2V9TXJ6-F1
#
_cell.length_a   1.000
_cell.length_b   1.000
_cell.length_c   1.000
_cell.angle_alpha   90.00
_cell.angle_beta   90.00
_cell.angle_gamma   90.00
#
_symmetry.space_group_name_H-M   'P 1'
#
loop_
_entity.id
_entity.type
_entity.pdbx_description
1 polymer ?
#
loop_
_entity_poly.entity_id
_entity_poly.type
_entity_poly.pdbx_seq_one_letter_code
_entity_poly.pdbx_strand_id
1 'polypeptide(L)' 'GDLISEGVLAIEMAALAGDLELTIHPHPTLSETVMEAAEVFFGTSTDVYRPKRG' A
#
# COMPACT_ATOMS: atom_id res chain seq x y z
N GLY A 1 -14.09 -1.48 -7.67
CA GLY A 1 -13.82 -0.31 -8.52
C GLY A 1 -12.56 0.37 -8.03
N ASP A 2 -12.52 0.65 -6.74
CA ASP A 2 -11.53 1.53 -6.11
C ASP A 2 -10.06 1.09 -6.27
N LEU A 3 -9.73 -0.20 -6.10
CA LEU A 3 -8.32 -0.67 -6.15
C LEU A 3 -7.60 -0.35 -7.48
N ILE A 4 -8.26 -0.64 -8.61
CA ILE A 4 -7.65 -0.42 -9.93
C ILE A 4 -7.60 1.08 -10.23
N SER A 5 -8.67 1.82 -9.92
CA SER A 5 -8.69 3.27 -10.13
C SER A 5 -7.66 4.00 -9.28
N GLU A 6 -7.44 3.56 -8.04
CA GLU A 6 -6.42 4.10 -7.14
C GLU A 6 -5.02 3.81 -7.68
N GLY A 7 -4.74 2.56 -8.09
CA GLY A 7 -3.46 2.20 -8.70
C GLY A 7 -3.19 2.96 -10.00
N VAL A 8 -4.20 3.17 -10.84
CA VAL A 8 -4.08 3.98 -12.07
C VAL A 8 -3.76 5.43 -11.72
N LEU A 9 -4.48 6.04 -10.77
CA LEU A 9 -4.21 7.41 -10.34
C LEU A 9 -2.82 7.56 -9.73
N ALA A 10 -2.38 6.60 -8.92
CA ALA A 10 -1.04 6.58 -8.34
C ALA A 10 0.04 6.55 -9.43
N ILE A 11 -0.15 5.74 -10.48
CA ILE A 11 0.76 5.68 -11.63
C ILE A 11 0.78 7.01 -12.40
N GLU A 12 -0.38 7.58 -12.71
CA GLU A 12 -0.49 8.86 -13.43
C GLU A 12 0.15 10.02 -12.66
N MET A 13 0.07 10.00 -11.33
CA MET A 13 0.70 10.99 -10.46
C MET A 13 2.19 10.71 -10.21
N ALA A 14 2.74 9.61 -10.75
CA ALA A 14 4.07 9.10 -10.44
C ALA A 14 4.34 8.99 -8.93
N ALA A 15 3.31 8.55 -8.18
CA ALA A 15 3.37 8.41 -6.73
C ALA A 15 4.41 7.35 -6.33
N LEU A 16 5.16 7.63 -5.27
CA LEU A 16 6.09 6.68 -4.68
C LEU A 16 5.33 5.72 -3.76
N ALA A 17 5.90 4.54 -3.52
CA ALA A 17 5.33 3.61 -2.54
C ALA A 17 5.12 4.29 -1.16
N GLY A 18 5.99 5.23 -0.78
CA GLY A 18 5.85 5.97 0.48
C GLY A 18 4.62 6.87 0.52
N ASP A 19 4.15 7.36 -0.63
CA ASP A 19 2.93 8.17 -0.70
C ASP A 19 1.69 7.30 -0.46
N LEU A 20 1.72 6.03 -0.92
CA LEU A 20 0.66 5.05 -0.68
C LEU A 20 0.67 4.52 0.76
N GLU A 21 1.86 4.27 1.33
CA GLU A 21 2.03 3.89 2.74
C GLU A 21 1.45 4.94 3.70
N LEU A 22 1.71 6.22 3.43
CA LEU A 22 1.26 7.30 4.30
C LEU A 22 -0.21 7.72 4.05
N THR A 23 -0.85 7.17 3.02
CA THR A 23 -2.26 7.43 2.72
C THR A 23 -3.14 6.57 3.63
N ILE A 24 -3.95 7.22 4.47
CA ILE A 24 -4.80 6.53 5.43
C ILE A 24 -6.00 5.91 4.72
N HIS A 25 -6.01 4.58 4.68
CA HIS A 25 -7.13 3.81 4.16
C HIS A 25 -8.16 3.53 5.25
N PRO A 26 -9.47 3.57 4.94
CA PRO A 26 -10.50 3.20 5.90
C PRO A 26 -10.39 1.71 6.28
N HIS A 27 -10.49 1.41 7.58
CA HIS A 27 -10.56 0.04 8.10
C HIS A 27 -11.99 -0.31 8.52
N PRO A 28 -12.50 -1.55 8.27
CA PRO A 28 -11.90 -2.63 7.46
C PRO A 28 -12.39 -2.56 6.00
N THR A 29 -11.47 -2.53 5.03
CA THR A 29 -11.80 -2.47 3.59
C THR A 29 -10.82 -3.25 2.72
N LEU A 30 -11.21 -3.58 1.49
CA LEU A 30 -10.23 -4.15 0.55
C LEU A 30 -9.19 -3.11 0.09
N SER A 31 -9.51 -1.82 0.11
CA SER A 31 -8.59 -0.74 -0.30
C SER A 31 -7.40 -0.60 0.64
N GLU A 32 -7.55 -0.93 1.93
CA GLU A 32 -6.41 -0.89 2.86
C GLU A 32 -5.25 -1.80 2.45
N THR A 33 -5.51 -2.85 1.65
CA THR A 33 -4.46 -3.73 1.13
C THR A 33 -3.46 -3.04 0.19
N VAL A 34 -3.80 -1.88 -0.40
CA VAL A 34 -2.87 -1.08 -1.23
C VAL A 34 -1.81 -0.40 -0.35
N MET A 35 -2.23 0.18 0.77
CA MET A 35 -1.34 0.72 1.80
C MET A 35 -0.50 -0.37 2.46
N GLU A 36 -1.11 -1.49 2.85
CA GLU A 36 -0.37 -2.62 3.43
C GLU A 36 0.69 -3.15 2.45
N ALA A 37 0.39 -3.23 1.15
CA ALA A 37 1.37 -3.66 0.14
C ALA A 37 2.57 -2.69 0.05
N ALA A 38 2.33 -1.39 0.22
CA ALA A 38 3.39 -0.38 0.30
C ALA A 38 4.22 -0.52 1.59
N GLU A 39 3.58 -0.73 2.74
CA GLU A 39 4.27 -1.00 4.01
C GLU A 39 5.12 -2.30 3.95
N VAL A 40 4.63 -3.33 3.26
CA VAL A 40 5.38 -4.58 3.04
C VAL A 40 6.65 -4.34 2.22
N PHE A 41 6.61 -3.41 1.27
CA PHE A 41 7.76 -3.01 0.47
C PHE A 41 8.86 -2.39 1.35
N PHE A 42 8.49 -1.48 2.27
CA PHE A 42 9.40 -0.87 3.23
C PHE A 42 9.74 -1.76 4.44
N GLY A 43 9.00 -2.84 4.64
CA GLY A 43 9.18 -3.75 5.78
C GLY A 43 8.66 -3.16 7.09
N THR A 44 7.74 -2.22 7.01
CA THR A 44 7.05 -1.55 8.13
C THR A 44 5.71 -2.19 8.46
N SER A 45 5.18 -3.05 7.57
CA SER A 45 3.87 -3.68 7.75
C SER A 45 3.79 -4.48 9.05
N THR A 46 2.75 -4.19 9.83
CA THR A 46 2.46 -4.88 11.10
C THR A 46 1.58 -6.11 10.91
N ASP A 47 0.78 -6.12 9.85
CA ASP A 47 -0.26 -7.13 9.60
C ASP A 47 0.24 -8.31 8.75
N VAL A 48 1.36 -8.14 8.03
CA VAL A 48 1.97 -9.17 7.20
C VAL A 48 3.36 -9.54 7.70
N TYR A 49 3.54 -10.81 8.08
CA TYR A 49 4.87 -11.34 8.42
C TYR A 49 5.75 -11.52 7.17
N ARG A 50 6.83 -10.74 7.08
CA ARG A 50 7.85 -10.88 6.03
C ARG A 50 9.25 -11.09 6.61
N PRO A 51 9.85 -12.29 6.52
CA PRO A 51 11.21 -12.53 7.01
C PRO A 51 12.24 -11.82 6.12
N LYS A 52 13.29 -11.27 6.74
CA LYS A 52 14.43 -10.69 6.01
C LYS A 52 15.11 -11.80 5.20
N ARG A 53 15.24 -11.63 3.89
CA ARG A 53 16.06 -12.53 3.06
C ARG A 53 17.53 -12.23 3.40
N GLY A 54 18.19 -13.21 4.00
CA GLY A 54 19.63 -13.17 4.31
C GLY A 54 20.50 -13.34 3.08
#